data_AF-A0A958H0V8-F1
#
_entry.id   AF-A0A958H0V8-F1
#
_cell.length_a   1.000
_cell.length_b   1.000
_cell.length_c   1.000
_cell.angle_alpha   90.00
_cell.angle_beta   90.00
_cell.angle_gamma   90.00
#
_symmetry.space_group_name_H-M   'P 1'
#
loop_
_entity.id
_entity.type
_entity.pdbx_description
1 polymer ?
#
loop_
_entity_poly.entity_id
_entity_poly.type
_entity_poly.pdbx_seq_one_letter_code
_entity_poly.pdbx_strand_id
1 'polypeptide(L)'
;MSLPLSEMNIFETAGKKQTAKDFKPAPDKITTNFGTLEFVGGAFPTEESVQKIYDELDLQRATQAYMDFYPALSLHTILKAQVRDFGFKTASDIGVMADFMKPSENYLTGNNITAYAVATIDLKVDGPTVVQIPEGVLGNANDAVFKYLTDFGFIGPDEGQGGKYLFLPPGYNGEIPDGYFVFKSPSYRIWAMMRGFGGVGTGEQVLNWFKERLQVYPLATGPREHTATNVSGLGTNTLPSEDGSAFDLLNEIIQYEPTELF
;
A
#
# COMPACT_ATOMS: atom_id res chain seq x y z
N MET A 1 -22.80 -32.09 -27.70
CA MET A 1 -23.27 -30.82 -27.13
C MET A 1 -22.88 -30.83 -25.67
N SER A 2 -21.91 -30.01 -25.25
CA SER A 2 -21.55 -29.88 -23.84
C SER A 2 -22.69 -29.18 -23.09
N LEU A 3 -23.08 -29.70 -21.93
CA LEU A 3 -24.03 -29.04 -21.04
C LEU A 3 -23.50 -27.65 -20.61
N PRO A 4 -24.36 -26.65 -20.37
CA PRO A 4 -23.96 -25.37 -19.79
C PRO A 4 -23.27 -25.58 -18.43
N LEU A 5 -22.26 -24.77 -18.11
CA LEU A 5 -21.51 -24.83 -16.83
C LEU A 5 -22.40 -24.78 -15.59
N SER A 6 -23.57 -24.12 -15.69
CA SER A 6 -24.56 -24.01 -14.61
C SER A 6 -25.37 -25.28 -14.35
N GLU A 7 -25.33 -26.27 -15.23
CA GLU A 7 -26.09 -27.53 -15.13
C GLU A 7 -25.20 -28.74 -14.85
N MET A 8 -23.87 -28.57 -14.91
CA MET A 8 -22.94 -29.65 -14.59
C MET A 8 -22.98 -29.97 -13.09
N ASN A 9 -23.27 -31.23 -12.75
CA ASN A 9 -23.13 -31.74 -11.40
C ASN A 9 -22.24 -32.98 -11.37
N ILE A 10 -21.54 -33.16 -10.24
CA ILE A 10 -20.57 -34.25 -10.07
C ILE A 10 -21.21 -35.64 -10.25
N PHE A 11 -22.50 -35.80 -9.96
CA PHE A 11 -23.20 -37.08 -10.09
C PHE A 11 -23.45 -37.47 -11.56
N GLU A 12 -23.45 -36.50 -12.47
CA GLU A 12 -23.61 -36.72 -13.91
C GLU A 12 -22.27 -36.71 -14.67
N THR A 13 -21.25 -36.02 -14.15
CA THR A 13 -19.95 -35.86 -14.81
C THR A 13 -18.84 -36.76 -14.24
N ALA A 14 -19.12 -37.58 -13.22
CA ALA A 14 -18.15 -38.50 -12.60
C ALA A 14 -17.54 -39.53 -13.58
N GLY A 15 -18.14 -39.70 -14.76
CA GLY A 15 -17.65 -40.64 -15.76
C GLY A 15 -17.95 -42.09 -15.41
N LYS A 16 -17.16 -43.01 -15.96
CA LYS A 16 -17.36 -44.45 -15.78
C LYS A 16 -16.63 -44.96 -14.53
N LYS A 17 -17.12 -46.06 -13.95
CA LYS A 17 -16.43 -46.78 -12.86
C LYS A 17 -14.97 -47.04 -13.23
N GLN A 18 -14.05 -46.63 -12.36
CA GLN A 18 -12.63 -46.93 -12.44
C GLN A 18 -12.22 -48.01 -11.44
N THR A 19 -11.10 -48.67 -11.71
CA THR A 19 -10.49 -49.73 -10.92
C THR A 19 -8.98 -49.50 -10.83
N ALA A 20 -8.26 -50.31 -10.04
CA ALA A 20 -6.80 -50.23 -9.97
C ALA A 20 -6.09 -50.44 -11.33
N LYS A 21 -6.76 -51.06 -12.31
CA LYS A 21 -6.21 -51.25 -13.67
C LYS A 21 -6.19 -49.98 -14.50
N ASP A 22 -6.97 -48.98 -14.12
CA ASP A 22 -7.06 -47.69 -14.81
C ASP A 22 -5.98 -46.70 -14.32
N PHE A 23 -5.29 -47.04 -13.22
CA PHE A 23 -4.21 -46.23 -12.67
C PHE A 23 -3.00 -46.24 -13.59
N LYS A 24 -2.52 -45.05 -13.94
CA LYS A 24 -1.26 -44.84 -14.63
C LYS A 24 -0.31 -44.13 -13.67
N PRO A 25 0.78 -44.78 -13.22
CA PRO A 25 1.75 -44.13 -12.34
C PRO A 25 2.43 -42.97 -13.06
N ALA A 26 3.02 -42.06 -12.27
CA ALA A 26 3.98 -41.11 -12.82
C ALA A 26 5.13 -41.87 -13.51
N PRO A 27 5.66 -41.36 -14.64
CA PRO A 27 6.83 -41.98 -15.26
C PRO A 27 8.04 -41.87 -14.32
N ASP A 28 9.01 -42.76 -14.49
CA ASP A 28 10.24 -42.76 -13.67
C ASP A 28 11.03 -41.45 -13.79
N LYS A 29 10.82 -40.70 -14.89
CA LYS A 29 11.45 -39.40 -15.14
C LYS A 29 10.49 -38.41 -15.79
N ILE A 30 10.52 -37.16 -15.30
CA ILE A 30 9.82 -36.02 -15.90
C ILE A 30 10.85 -34.90 -16.13
N THR A 31 11.02 -34.47 -17.38
CA THR A 31 11.87 -33.32 -17.71
C THR A 31 11.08 -32.03 -17.57
N THR A 32 11.56 -31.10 -16.76
CA THR A 32 10.96 -29.78 -16.55
C THR A 32 11.96 -28.67 -16.85
N ASN A 33 11.51 -27.42 -16.85
CA ASN A 33 12.35 -26.23 -16.96
C ASN A 33 13.24 -25.99 -15.73
N PHE A 34 12.90 -26.53 -14.56
CA PHE A 34 13.67 -26.44 -13.31
C PHE A 34 14.45 -27.72 -12.99
N GLY A 35 14.61 -28.59 -14.00
CA GLY A 35 15.41 -29.81 -13.94
C GLY A 35 14.61 -31.10 -14.15
N THR A 36 15.32 -32.22 -14.20
CA THR A 36 14.69 -33.54 -14.29
C THR A 36 14.25 -33.99 -12.90
N LEU A 37 12.99 -34.41 -12.79
CA LEU A 37 12.41 -35.07 -11.63
C LEU A 37 12.46 -36.58 -11.84
N GLU A 38 12.89 -37.30 -10.83
CA GLU A 38 13.00 -38.76 -10.83
C GLU A 38 12.10 -39.39 -9.77
N PHE A 39 11.51 -40.52 -10.13
CA PHE A 39 10.53 -41.23 -9.31
C PHE A 39 10.94 -42.69 -9.12
N VAL A 40 10.74 -43.20 -7.90
CA VAL A 40 11.04 -44.56 -7.48
C VAL A 40 9.80 -45.25 -6.91
N GLY A 41 9.81 -46.58 -6.84
CA GLY A 41 8.70 -47.34 -6.25
C GLY A 41 7.37 -47.17 -7.00
N GLY A 42 7.40 -46.74 -8.26
CA GLY A 42 6.22 -46.59 -9.11
C GLY A 42 5.42 -45.30 -8.91
N ALA A 43 5.91 -44.29 -8.17
CA ALA A 43 5.39 -42.90 -8.20
C ALA A 43 6.04 -41.94 -7.17
N PHE A 44 6.96 -42.39 -6.31
CA PHE A 44 7.49 -41.56 -5.23
C PHE A 44 8.68 -40.71 -5.72
N PRO A 45 8.66 -39.38 -5.60
CA PRO A 45 9.81 -38.57 -5.98
C PRO A 45 11.02 -38.90 -5.11
N THR A 46 12.21 -38.85 -5.68
CA THR A 46 13.46 -38.89 -4.89
C THR A 46 13.58 -37.67 -4.00
N GLU A 47 14.38 -37.73 -2.92
CA GLU A 47 14.61 -36.57 -2.04
C GLU A 47 15.14 -35.35 -2.82
N GLU A 48 16.03 -35.57 -3.80
CA GLU A 48 16.52 -34.51 -4.70
C GLU A 48 15.39 -33.90 -5.54
N SER A 49 14.47 -34.73 -6.04
CA SER A 49 13.32 -34.24 -6.81
C SER A 49 12.33 -33.48 -5.94
N VAL A 50 12.12 -33.92 -4.70
CA VAL A 50 11.32 -33.19 -3.70
C VAL A 50 11.90 -31.81 -3.45
N GLN A 51 13.21 -31.70 -3.25
CA GLN A 51 13.86 -30.40 -3.06
C GLN A 51 13.64 -29.48 -4.27
N LYS A 52 13.86 -29.96 -5.50
CA LYS A 52 13.62 -29.17 -6.73
C LYS A 52 12.17 -28.69 -6.83
N ILE A 53 11.20 -29.53 -6.47
CA ILE A 53 9.78 -29.17 -6.49
C ILE A 53 9.50 -28.04 -5.48
N TYR A 54 10.04 -28.12 -4.27
CA TYR A 54 9.85 -27.08 -3.26
C TYR A 54 10.59 -25.79 -3.61
N ASP A 55 11.81 -25.87 -4.13
CA ASP A 55 12.56 -24.69 -4.60
C ASP A 55 11.80 -23.95 -5.70
N GLU A 56 11.25 -24.69 -6.68
CA GLU A 56 10.42 -24.11 -7.74
C GLU A 56 9.11 -23.54 -7.19
N LEU A 57 8.45 -24.22 -6.26
CA LEU A 57 7.21 -23.75 -5.64
C LEU A 57 7.43 -22.44 -4.87
N ASP A 58 8.54 -22.35 -4.13
CA ASP A 58 8.92 -21.16 -3.38
C ASP A 58 9.28 -20.02 -4.33
N LEU A 59 10.02 -20.29 -5.41
CA LEU A 59 10.31 -19.29 -6.44
C LEU A 59 9.03 -18.75 -7.10
N GLN A 60 8.10 -19.62 -7.47
CA GLN A 60 6.83 -19.21 -8.06
C GLN A 60 6.03 -18.33 -7.10
N ARG A 61 5.91 -18.75 -5.83
CA ARG A 61 5.18 -17.99 -4.81
C ARG A 61 5.84 -16.66 -4.48
N ALA A 62 7.15 -16.63 -4.34
CA ALA A 62 7.92 -15.41 -4.11
C ALA A 62 7.76 -14.42 -5.26
N THR A 63 7.80 -14.91 -6.50
CA THR A 63 7.57 -14.09 -7.70
C THR A 63 6.18 -13.47 -7.72
N GLN A 64 5.14 -14.27 -7.45
CA GLN A 64 3.76 -13.75 -7.40
C GLN A 64 3.59 -12.76 -6.24
N ALA A 65 4.10 -13.08 -5.04
CA ALA A 65 4.03 -12.18 -3.90
C ALA A 65 4.71 -10.83 -4.17
N TYR A 66 5.89 -10.82 -4.81
CA TYR A 66 6.55 -9.57 -5.19
C TYR A 66 5.69 -8.70 -6.09
N MET A 67 5.04 -9.30 -7.10
CA MET A 67 4.18 -8.58 -8.04
C MET A 67 2.87 -8.12 -7.38
N ASP A 68 2.22 -8.99 -6.61
CA ASP A 68 0.93 -8.72 -5.97
C ASP A 68 1.05 -7.64 -4.88
N PHE A 69 2.15 -7.63 -4.13
CA PHE A 69 2.39 -6.68 -3.04
C PHE A 69 3.22 -5.46 -3.44
N TYR A 70 3.60 -5.31 -4.72
CA TYR A 70 4.37 -4.15 -5.19
C TYR A 70 3.74 -2.79 -4.82
N PRO A 71 2.40 -2.60 -4.90
CA PRO A 71 1.77 -1.37 -4.41
C PRO A 71 2.00 -1.14 -2.91
N ALA A 72 1.85 -2.16 -2.07
CA ALA A 72 2.07 -2.05 -0.63
C ALA A 72 3.54 -1.71 -0.32
N LEU A 73 4.49 -2.34 -1.03
CA LEU A 73 5.90 -2.02 -0.94
C LEU A 73 6.15 -0.54 -1.29
N SER A 74 5.55 -0.05 -2.39
CA SER A 74 5.71 1.33 -2.83
C SER A 74 5.18 2.34 -1.82
N LEU A 75 4.00 2.11 -1.23
CA LEU A 75 3.49 3.02 -0.22
C LEU A 75 4.35 2.96 1.05
N HIS A 76 4.75 1.78 1.49
CA HIS A 76 5.60 1.63 2.67
C HIS A 76 6.94 2.34 2.50
N THR A 77 7.59 2.24 1.34
CA THR A 77 8.85 2.96 1.09
C THR A 77 8.66 4.48 1.02
N ILE A 78 7.52 4.98 0.54
CA ILE A 78 7.16 6.40 0.64
C ILE A 78 7.11 6.85 2.11
N LEU A 79 6.39 6.12 2.97
CA LEU A 79 6.27 6.47 4.39
C LEU A 79 7.63 6.42 5.11
N LYS A 80 8.40 5.34 4.89
CA LYS A 80 9.75 5.22 5.47
C LYS A 80 10.66 6.35 5.03
N ALA A 81 10.59 6.75 3.76
CA ALA A 81 11.41 7.80 3.21
C ALA A 81 11.06 9.19 3.79
N GLN A 82 9.78 9.48 4.04
CA GLN A 82 9.37 10.71 4.73
C GLN A 82 9.92 10.77 6.17
N VAL A 83 9.89 9.65 6.89
CA VAL A 83 10.48 9.57 8.24
C VAL A 83 12.01 9.67 8.19
N ARG A 84 12.66 8.90 7.32
CA ARG A 84 14.12 8.77 7.22
C ARG A 84 14.79 10.02 6.66
N ASP A 85 14.26 10.56 5.56
CA ASP A 85 14.94 11.59 4.75
C ASP A 85 14.40 12.99 5.04
N PHE A 86 13.09 13.12 5.27
CA PHE A 86 12.48 14.41 5.63
C PHE A 86 12.42 14.63 7.15
N GLY A 87 12.71 13.58 7.94
CA GLY A 87 12.83 13.67 9.39
C GLY A 87 11.49 13.76 10.12
N PHE A 88 10.41 13.24 9.54
CA PHE A 88 9.11 13.22 10.21
C PHE A 88 9.20 12.40 11.51
N LYS A 89 8.69 12.96 12.60
CA LYS A 89 8.68 12.33 13.94
C LYS A 89 7.27 12.01 14.41
N THR A 90 6.28 12.73 13.89
CA THR A 90 4.85 12.54 14.21
C THR A 90 4.01 12.72 12.96
N ALA A 91 2.73 12.33 13.00
CA ALA A 91 1.81 12.62 11.91
C ALA A 91 1.63 14.13 11.64
N SER A 92 2.03 14.99 12.58
CA SER A 92 1.96 16.45 12.46
C SER A 92 3.16 17.06 11.72
N ASP A 93 4.12 16.25 11.26
CA ASP A 93 5.22 16.75 10.42
C ASP A 93 4.83 16.60 8.94
N ILE A 94 4.86 17.72 8.22
CA ILE A 94 4.44 17.80 6.82
C ILE A 94 5.64 18.19 5.97
N GLY A 95 5.79 17.49 4.84
CA GLY A 95 6.79 17.78 3.82
C GLY A 95 6.14 18.57 2.70
N VAL A 96 6.72 19.70 2.34
CA VAL A 96 6.23 20.55 1.25
C VAL A 96 7.29 20.62 0.15
N MET A 97 6.97 20.16 -1.05
CA MET A 97 7.80 20.39 -2.24
C MET A 97 7.49 21.80 -2.78
N ALA A 98 7.93 22.82 -2.04
CA ALA A 98 7.59 24.22 -2.28
C ALA A 98 8.17 24.81 -3.57
N ASP A 99 9.31 24.29 -4.02
CA ASP A 99 9.98 24.69 -5.27
C ASP A 99 9.74 23.67 -6.41
N PHE A 100 8.63 22.94 -6.27
CA PHE A 100 8.24 21.77 -7.07
C PHE A 100 9.19 20.59 -6.89
N MET A 101 8.70 19.41 -7.24
CA MET A 101 9.49 18.19 -7.17
C MET A 101 10.68 18.24 -8.13
N LYS A 102 11.85 17.82 -7.65
CA LYS A 102 13.09 17.70 -8.43
C LYS A 102 13.38 16.24 -8.73
N PRO A 103 14.21 15.95 -9.75
CA PRO A 103 14.61 14.57 -10.06
C PRO A 103 15.37 13.84 -8.94
N SER A 104 15.82 14.54 -7.90
CA SER A 104 16.44 13.95 -6.71
C SER A 104 15.45 13.24 -5.79
N GLU A 105 14.15 13.55 -5.91
CA GLU A 105 13.10 12.86 -5.17
C GLU A 105 12.45 11.79 -6.06
N ASN A 106 12.75 10.52 -5.81
CA ASN A 106 12.35 9.39 -6.67
C ASN A 106 10.86 9.00 -6.55
N TYR A 107 9.96 9.97 -6.33
CA TYR A 107 8.52 9.71 -6.43
C TYR A 107 8.16 9.33 -7.87
N LEU A 108 7.50 8.19 -8.03
CA LEU A 108 7.10 7.69 -9.35
C LEU A 108 6.17 8.68 -10.04
N THR A 109 6.57 9.18 -11.22
CA THR A 109 5.80 10.13 -12.06
C THR A 109 5.39 11.44 -11.33
N GLY A 110 6.26 11.92 -10.45
CA GLY A 110 6.12 13.21 -9.80
C GLY A 110 5.92 14.37 -10.78
N ASN A 111 4.99 15.27 -10.48
CA ASN A 111 4.78 16.48 -11.26
C ASN A 111 5.79 17.57 -10.83
N ASN A 112 6.25 18.37 -11.79
CA ASN A 112 7.27 19.41 -11.57
C ASN A 112 6.75 20.85 -11.75
N ILE A 113 5.44 21.07 -11.80
CA ILE A 113 4.80 22.38 -11.99
C ILE A 113 3.75 22.72 -10.91
N THR A 114 3.44 21.80 -10.00
CA THR A 114 2.56 22.04 -8.85
C THR A 114 3.30 21.78 -7.55
N ALA A 115 3.06 22.62 -6.53
CA ALA A 115 3.57 22.36 -5.19
C ALA A 115 2.84 21.14 -4.60
N TYR A 116 3.57 20.30 -3.88
CA TYR A 116 3.03 19.17 -3.14
C TYR A 116 3.12 19.41 -1.64
N ALA A 117 2.16 18.90 -0.89
CA ALA A 117 2.31 18.59 0.53
C ALA A 117 2.03 17.11 0.75
N VAL A 118 2.82 16.48 1.61
CA VAL A 118 2.69 15.06 1.98
C VAL A 118 2.70 14.89 3.50
N ALA A 119 1.89 13.96 3.98
CA ALA A 119 1.86 13.55 5.37
C ALA A 119 1.82 12.01 5.46
N THR A 120 2.49 11.50 6.50
CA THR A 120 2.44 10.09 6.91
C THR A 120 1.57 9.99 8.15
N ILE A 121 0.58 9.10 8.12
CA ILE A 121 -0.37 8.90 9.22
C ILE A 121 -0.24 7.45 9.71
N ASP A 122 -0.20 7.27 11.02
CA ASP A 122 -0.21 5.95 11.65
C ASP A 122 -1.28 5.89 12.75
N LEU A 123 -2.40 5.26 12.42
CA LEU A 123 -3.55 5.13 13.31
C LEU A 123 -3.32 4.15 14.47
N LYS A 124 -2.27 3.31 14.41
CA LYS A 124 -1.88 2.43 15.52
C LYS A 124 -1.17 3.21 16.61
N VAL A 125 -0.43 4.25 16.21
CA VAL A 125 0.29 5.16 17.11
C VAL A 125 -0.64 6.25 17.65
N ASP A 126 -1.34 6.96 16.74
CA ASP A 126 -2.10 8.15 17.08
C ASP A 126 -3.59 7.85 17.42
N GLY A 127 -4.08 6.64 17.12
CA GLY A 127 -5.51 6.33 17.20
C GLY A 127 -6.28 7.01 16.05
N PRO A 128 -7.54 7.43 16.27
CA PRO A 128 -8.26 8.26 15.31
C PRO A 128 -7.49 9.55 14.99
N THR A 129 -7.22 9.80 13.72
CA THR A 129 -6.38 10.93 13.29
C THR A 129 -7.13 11.83 12.32
N VAL A 130 -7.05 13.13 12.58
CA VAL A 130 -7.65 14.18 11.77
C VAL A 130 -6.63 14.71 10.77
N VAL A 131 -7.04 14.82 9.51
CA VAL A 131 -6.37 15.62 8.47
C VAL A 131 -7.27 16.81 8.16
N GLN A 132 -6.85 17.99 8.60
CA GLN A 132 -7.56 19.24 8.32
C GLN A 132 -7.05 19.82 7.01
N ILE A 133 -7.87 19.67 5.97
CA ILE A 133 -7.58 20.08 4.61
C ILE A 133 -7.99 21.55 4.41
N PRO A 134 -7.11 22.41 3.87
CA PRO A 134 -7.45 23.77 3.48
C PRO A 134 -8.11 23.86 2.10
N GLU A 135 -8.81 24.96 1.84
CA GLU A 135 -9.30 25.31 0.49
C GLU A 135 -8.15 25.41 -0.53
N GLY A 136 -8.44 25.18 -1.81
CA GLY A 136 -7.46 25.41 -2.88
C GLY A 136 -6.43 24.28 -3.07
N VAL A 137 -6.67 23.11 -2.48
CA VAL A 137 -5.89 21.89 -2.77
C VAL A 137 -6.73 20.86 -3.51
N LEU A 138 -6.03 19.92 -4.15
CA LEU A 138 -6.60 18.67 -4.66
C LEU A 138 -5.62 17.55 -4.33
N GLY A 139 -6.13 16.46 -3.78
CA GLY A 139 -5.30 15.37 -3.29
C GLY A 139 -6.11 14.15 -2.94
N ASN A 140 -5.47 13.16 -2.32
CA ASN A 140 -6.12 11.96 -1.87
C ASN A 140 -5.38 11.32 -0.68
N ALA A 141 -6.06 10.39 -0.02
CA ALA A 141 -5.49 9.49 0.96
C ALA A 141 -5.51 8.05 0.43
N ASN A 142 -4.43 7.31 0.69
CA ASN A 142 -4.31 5.89 0.38
C ASN A 142 -3.96 5.07 1.62
N ASP A 143 -4.48 3.85 1.69
CA ASP A 143 -4.21 2.89 2.76
C ASP A 143 -2.83 2.21 2.59
N ALA A 144 -2.46 1.32 3.52
CA ALA A 144 -1.15 0.67 3.56
C ALA A 144 -0.83 -0.25 2.37
N VAL A 145 -1.86 -0.67 1.60
CA VAL A 145 -1.70 -1.47 0.37
C VAL A 145 -1.90 -0.61 -0.88
N PHE A 146 -1.80 0.71 -0.73
CA PHE A 146 -1.97 1.71 -1.78
C PHE A 146 -3.36 1.74 -2.42
N LYS A 147 -4.39 1.25 -1.74
CA LYS A 147 -5.79 1.40 -2.18
C LYS A 147 -6.30 2.79 -1.84
N TYR A 148 -7.23 3.27 -2.65
CA TYR A 148 -7.91 4.56 -2.48
C TYR A 148 -8.80 4.56 -1.23
N LEU A 149 -8.69 5.61 -0.41
CA LEU A 149 -9.62 5.87 0.70
C LEU A 149 -10.59 7.00 0.39
N THR A 150 -10.07 8.17 0.01
CA THR A 150 -10.87 9.36 -0.31
C THR A 150 -10.03 10.38 -1.07
N ASP A 151 -10.72 11.27 -1.78
CA ASP A 151 -10.14 12.51 -2.30
C ASP A 151 -10.32 13.68 -1.32
N PHE A 152 -9.49 14.70 -1.55
CA PHE A 152 -9.50 16.03 -0.94
C PHE A 152 -9.74 17.09 -2.03
N GLY A 153 -10.35 18.22 -1.69
CA GLY A 153 -10.62 19.31 -2.61
C GLY A 153 -11.90 19.12 -3.40
N PHE A 154 -11.95 19.72 -4.60
CA PHE A 154 -13.18 19.84 -5.42
C PHE A 154 -13.88 18.51 -5.76
N ILE A 155 -13.13 17.40 -5.84
CA ILE A 155 -13.70 16.06 -6.10
C ILE A 155 -13.91 15.24 -4.82
N GLY A 156 -13.43 15.75 -3.68
CA GLY A 156 -13.61 15.14 -2.38
C GLY A 156 -14.89 15.60 -1.68
N PRO A 157 -15.21 15.01 -0.51
CA PRO A 157 -16.35 15.43 0.31
C PRO A 157 -16.38 16.91 0.70
N ASP A 158 -15.23 17.57 0.73
CA ASP A 158 -15.14 19.00 1.07
C ASP A 158 -15.57 19.95 -0.07
N GLU A 159 -15.79 19.44 -1.29
CA GLU A 159 -16.22 20.22 -2.47
C GLU A 159 -15.32 21.46 -2.74
N GLY A 160 -14.05 21.41 -2.35
CA GLY A 160 -13.06 22.47 -2.48
C GLY A 160 -13.11 23.52 -1.37
N GLN A 161 -14.04 23.40 -0.41
CA GLN A 161 -14.19 24.32 0.74
C GLN A 161 -13.26 23.95 1.92
N GLY A 162 -12.49 22.87 1.79
CA GLY A 162 -11.69 22.33 2.88
C GLY A 162 -12.55 21.75 4.01
N GLY A 163 -11.90 21.06 4.95
CA GLY A 163 -12.62 20.38 6.00
C GLY A 163 -11.77 19.45 6.84
N LYS A 164 -12.40 18.80 7.82
CA LYS A 164 -11.73 17.88 8.74
C LYS A 164 -12.06 16.45 8.34
N TYR A 165 -11.07 15.74 7.85
CA TYR A 165 -11.15 14.33 7.52
C TYR A 165 -10.71 13.52 8.73
N LEU A 166 -11.58 12.66 9.26
CA LEU A 166 -11.27 11.80 10.41
C LEU A 166 -11.08 10.36 9.93
N PHE A 167 -9.85 9.88 10.03
CA PHE A 167 -9.51 8.48 9.75
C PHE A 167 -9.56 7.67 11.04
N LEU A 168 -10.34 6.59 11.02
CA LEU A 168 -10.52 5.70 12.16
C LEU A 168 -9.70 4.42 11.97
N PRO A 169 -8.96 3.94 13.00
CA PRO A 169 -8.20 2.71 12.90
C PRO A 169 -9.11 1.49 12.67
N PRO A 170 -8.55 0.40 12.12
CA PRO A 170 -9.21 -0.89 12.08
C PRO A 170 -9.79 -1.28 13.44
N GLY A 171 -11.05 -1.71 13.46
CA GLY A 171 -11.73 -2.14 14.69
C GLY A 171 -12.14 -1.03 15.66
N TYR A 172 -12.06 0.25 15.27
CA TYR A 172 -12.49 1.35 16.14
C TYR A 172 -14.01 1.30 16.46
N ASN A 173 -14.33 1.30 17.75
CA ASN A 173 -15.70 1.24 18.29
C ASN A 173 -16.03 2.39 19.25
N GLY A 174 -15.20 3.45 19.27
CA GLY A 174 -15.44 4.63 20.12
C GLY A 174 -16.48 5.58 19.53
N GLU A 175 -16.80 6.63 20.29
CA GLU A 175 -17.70 7.69 19.84
C GLU A 175 -17.07 8.51 18.71
N ILE A 176 -17.86 8.80 17.69
CA ILE A 176 -17.44 9.59 16.54
C ILE A 176 -18.06 10.98 16.69
N PRO A 177 -17.26 12.05 16.86
CA PRO A 177 -17.79 13.40 16.99
C PRO A 177 -18.37 13.92 15.67
N ASP A 178 -19.31 14.85 15.77
CA ASP A 178 -19.85 15.58 14.62
C ASP A 178 -18.81 16.53 14.00
N GLY A 179 -19.05 16.93 12.75
CA GLY A 179 -18.23 17.95 12.06
C GLY A 179 -17.00 17.41 11.33
N TYR A 180 -16.97 16.10 11.04
CA TYR A 180 -15.89 15.44 10.30
C TYR A 180 -16.42 14.67 9.09
N PHE A 181 -15.61 14.58 8.03
CA PHE A 181 -15.75 13.57 6.99
C PHE A 181 -15.06 12.29 7.47
N VAL A 182 -15.84 11.26 7.81
CA VAL A 182 -15.34 10.10 8.55
C VAL A 182 -15.04 8.93 7.62
N PHE A 183 -13.84 8.36 7.75
CA PHE A 183 -13.37 7.22 6.97
C PHE A 183 -12.84 6.12 7.89
N LYS A 184 -13.37 4.90 7.73
CA LYS A 184 -12.84 3.72 8.42
C LYS A 184 -11.74 3.11 7.57
N SER A 185 -10.51 3.19 8.04
CA SER A 185 -9.37 2.62 7.31
C SER A 185 -9.29 1.10 7.56
N PRO A 186 -9.08 0.28 6.52
CA PRO A 186 -8.77 -1.14 6.69
C PRO A 186 -7.34 -1.38 7.18
N SER A 187 -6.47 -0.36 7.10
CA SER A 187 -5.06 -0.38 7.56
C SER A 187 -4.77 0.66 8.63
N TYR A 188 -3.66 0.51 9.35
CA TYR A 188 -3.15 1.50 10.29
C TYR A 188 -2.41 2.64 9.61
N ARG A 189 -1.58 2.34 8.59
CA ARG A 189 -0.79 3.37 7.90
C ARG A 189 -1.56 3.95 6.72
N ILE A 190 -1.46 5.27 6.57
CA ILE A 190 -2.08 6.04 5.50
C ILE A 190 -1.07 7.04 4.95
N TRP A 191 -1.02 7.16 3.63
CA TRP A 191 -0.34 8.26 2.96
C TRP A 191 -1.38 9.30 2.53
N ALA A 192 -1.20 10.54 2.97
CA ALA A 192 -1.98 11.67 2.49
C ALA A 192 -1.09 12.56 1.61
N MET A 193 -1.56 12.82 0.40
CA MET A 193 -0.85 13.65 -0.57
C MET A 193 -1.81 14.65 -1.20
N MET A 194 -1.35 15.87 -1.39
CA MET A 194 -2.14 16.94 -1.99
C MET A 194 -1.25 17.87 -2.78
N ARG A 195 -1.85 18.49 -3.79
CA ARG A 195 -1.25 19.53 -4.60
C ARG A 195 -1.94 20.85 -4.31
N GLY A 196 -1.16 21.91 -4.18
CA GLY A 196 -1.68 23.27 -4.07
C GLY A 196 -1.99 23.85 -5.45
N PHE A 197 -3.19 24.42 -5.61
CA PHE A 197 -3.66 25.07 -6.83
C PHE A 197 -4.11 26.50 -6.52
N GLY A 198 -4.32 27.33 -7.56
CA GLY A 198 -5.02 28.61 -7.37
C GLY A 198 -4.25 29.66 -6.54
N GLY A 199 -3.04 30.02 -6.95
CA GLY A 199 -2.33 31.18 -6.39
C GLY A 199 -1.59 30.95 -5.06
N VAL A 200 -1.49 29.69 -4.60
CA VAL A 200 -0.71 29.29 -3.41
C VAL A 200 0.76 29.71 -3.45
N GLY A 201 1.30 30.00 -4.64
CA GLY A 201 2.67 30.46 -4.84
C GLY A 201 3.70 29.33 -4.88
N THR A 202 4.96 29.70 -4.67
CA THR A 202 6.12 28.80 -4.64
C THR A 202 7.09 29.22 -3.54
N GLY A 203 8.06 28.38 -3.21
CA GLY A 203 9.07 28.65 -2.20
C GLY A 203 8.46 28.96 -0.82
N GLU A 204 8.95 30.00 -0.16
CA GLU A 204 8.52 30.34 1.20
C GLU A 204 7.01 30.66 1.31
N GLN A 205 6.40 31.21 0.25
CA GLN A 205 4.97 31.53 0.24
C GLN A 205 4.12 30.28 0.42
N VAL A 206 4.34 29.25 -0.40
CA VAL A 206 3.54 28.01 -0.33
C VAL A 206 3.88 27.19 0.91
N LEU A 207 5.13 27.24 1.36
CA LEU A 207 5.55 26.61 2.62
C LEU A 207 4.76 27.18 3.80
N ASN A 208 4.72 28.50 3.95
CA ASN A 208 3.97 29.16 5.00
C ASN A 208 2.46 28.95 4.84
N TRP A 209 1.96 28.94 3.60
CA TRP A 209 0.56 28.66 3.33
C TRP A 209 0.14 27.27 3.84
N PHE A 210 0.92 26.23 3.58
CA PHE A 210 0.64 24.89 4.11
C PHE A 210 0.81 24.85 5.63
N LYS A 211 1.88 25.47 6.16
CA LYS A 211 2.14 25.55 7.60
C LYS A 211 0.98 26.20 8.37
N GLU A 212 0.29 27.17 7.80
CA GLU A 212 -0.80 27.86 8.50
C GLU A 212 -2.14 27.13 8.41
N ARG A 213 -2.32 26.25 7.42
CA ARG A 213 -3.66 25.82 6.98
C ARG A 213 -3.86 24.32 6.88
N LEU A 214 -2.80 23.55 6.68
CA LEU A 214 -2.83 22.09 6.70
C LEU A 214 -2.37 21.60 8.07
N GLN A 215 -3.21 20.83 8.74
CA GLN A 215 -2.88 20.26 10.05
C GLN A 215 -3.24 18.79 10.08
N VAL A 216 -2.38 17.98 10.70
CA VAL A 216 -2.64 16.56 10.91
C VAL A 216 -2.39 16.27 12.39
N TYR A 217 -3.37 15.69 13.09
CA TYR A 217 -3.29 15.48 14.53
C TYR A 217 -4.21 14.37 15.04
N PRO A 218 -3.84 13.67 16.14
CA PRO A 218 -4.72 12.75 16.83
C PRO A 218 -5.99 13.45 17.30
N LEU A 219 -7.15 12.82 17.12
CA LEU A 219 -8.43 13.32 17.63
C LEU A 219 -8.37 13.55 19.15
N ALA A 220 -7.69 12.67 19.87
CA ALA A 220 -7.59 12.69 21.32
C ALA A 220 -6.84 13.93 21.86
N THR A 221 -5.84 14.44 21.12
CA THR A 221 -5.05 15.61 21.55
C THR A 221 -5.50 16.90 20.89
N GLY A 222 -6.22 16.82 19.76
CA GLY A 222 -6.60 17.98 18.96
C GLY A 222 -5.41 18.65 18.27
N PRO A 223 -5.62 19.84 17.66
CA PRO A 223 -4.56 20.61 17.02
C PRO A 223 -3.37 20.83 17.96
N ARG A 224 -2.16 20.54 17.46
CA ARG A 224 -0.91 20.64 18.21
C ARG A 224 0.16 21.36 17.39
N GLU A 225 1.30 21.64 18.02
CA GLU A 225 2.48 22.12 17.28
C GLU A 225 2.82 21.11 16.17
N HIS A 226 3.05 21.65 14.99
CA HIS A 226 3.26 20.90 13.77
C HIS A 226 4.35 21.58 12.95
N THR A 227 4.99 20.83 12.06
CA THR A 227 6.05 21.36 11.20
C THR A 227 5.64 21.28 9.74
N ALA A 228 6.10 22.27 8.97
CA ALA A 228 6.10 22.21 7.52
C ALA A 228 7.52 22.48 7.07
N THR A 229 8.13 21.50 6.42
CA THR A 229 9.52 21.58 5.94
C THR A 229 9.53 21.66 4.42
N ASN A 230 10.30 22.59 3.85
CA ASN A 230 10.56 22.54 2.41
C ASN A 230 11.48 21.36 2.11
N VAL A 231 10.96 20.35 1.42
CA VAL A 231 11.68 19.12 1.08
C VAL A 231 12.12 19.07 -0.39
N SER A 232 11.93 20.16 -1.12
CA SER A 232 12.35 20.26 -2.52
C SER A 232 13.87 20.14 -2.63
N GLY A 233 14.36 19.22 -3.45
CA GLY A 233 15.80 19.06 -3.69
C GLY A 233 16.59 18.46 -2.53
N LEU A 234 15.95 18.03 -1.43
CA LEU A 234 16.65 17.32 -0.34
C LEU A 234 17.13 15.93 -0.78
N GLY A 235 16.49 15.38 -1.81
CA GLY A 235 16.71 14.01 -2.24
C GLY A 235 15.99 12.99 -1.34
N THR A 236 15.34 12.02 -1.98
CA THR A 236 14.74 10.90 -1.26
C THR A 236 14.55 9.70 -2.20
N ASN A 237 14.71 8.50 -1.67
CA ASN A 237 14.38 7.28 -2.40
C ASN A 237 13.12 6.64 -1.82
N THR A 238 12.01 6.79 -2.55
CA THR A 238 10.70 6.23 -2.23
C THR A 238 10.39 4.94 -3.00
N LEU A 239 11.33 4.43 -3.80
CA LEU A 239 11.11 3.23 -4.60
C LEU A 239 11.26 1.95 -3.75
N PRO A 240 10.47 0.90 -4.03
CA PRO A 240 10.70 -0.44 -3.51
C PRO A 240 12.11 -0.94 -3.80
N SER A 241 12.60 -1.85 -2.95
CA SER A 241 13.80 -2.63 -3.26
C SER A 241 13.54 -3.54 -4.46
N GLU A 242 14.47 -3.58 -5.41
CA GLU A 242 14.43 -4.45 -6.60
C GLU A 242 15.23 -5.76 -6.39
N ASP A 243 15.45 -6.14 -5.13
CA ASP A 243 16.17 -7.35 -4.72
C ASP A 243 15.44 -8.07 -3.56
N GLY A 244 16.05 -9.13 -3.03
CA GLY A 244 15.46 -9.94 -1.96
C GLY A 244 15.09 -9.17 -0.68
N SER A 245 15.65 -7.98 -0.44
CA SER A 245 15.26 -7.14 0.71
C SER A 245 13.82 -6.62 0.61
N ALA A 246 13.17 -6.73 -0.56
CA ALA A 246 11.74 -6.49 -0.70
C ALA A 246 10.90 -7.39 0.23
N PHE A 247 11.35 -8.62 0.50
CA PHE A 247 10.64 -9.52 1.41
C PHE A 247 10.78 -9.12 2.88
N ASP A 248 11.85 -8.44 3.27
CA ASP A 248 11.97 -7.84 4.60
C ASP A 248 10.95 -6.70 4.78
N LEU A 249 10.81 -5.85 3.76
CA LEU A 249 9.80 -4.79 3.73
C LEU A 249 8.37 -5.37 3.76
N LEU A 250 8.11 -6.43 2.99
CA LEU A 250 6.82 -7.11 3.00
C LEU A 250 6.53 -7.72 4.38
N ASN A 251 7.52 -8.34 5.01
CA ASN A 251 7.37 -8.85 6.37
C ASN A 251 7.04 -7.72 7.36
N GLU A 252 7.72 -6.57 7.32
CA GLU A 252 7.37 -5.41 8.15
C GLU A 252 5.90 -5.00 7.97
N ILE A 253 5.41 -4.99 6.72
CA ILE A 253 4.02 -4.63 6.40
C ILE A 253 3.05 -5.65 7.00
N ILE A 254 3.28 -6.95 6.78
CA ILE A 254 2.41 -8.04 7.26
C ILE A 254 2.34 -8.06 8.79
N GLN A 255 3.46 -7.84 9.48
CA GLN A 255 3.49 -7.84 10.95
C GLN A 255 2.81 -6.60 11.55
N TYR A 256 2.79 -5.48 10.82
CA TYR A 256 2.26 -4.22 11.34
C TYR A 256 0.76 -4.06 11.14
N GLU A 257 0.27 -4.44 9.96
CA GLU A 257 -1.13 -4.28 9.52
C GLU A 257 -2.05 -5.41 10.00
N PRO A 258 -3.38 -5.20 10.00
CA PRO A 258 -4.35 -6.28 10.26
C PRO A 258 -4.26 -7.38 9.19
N THR A 259 -4.46 -8.63 9.59
CA THR A 259 -4.42 -9.78 8.67
C THR A 259 -5.51 -9.70 7.60
N GLU A 260 -6.68 -9.13 7.93
CA GLU A 260 -7.82 -8.97 7.02
C GLU A 260 -7.55 -7.97 5.88
N LEU A 261 -6.43 -7.24 5.92
CA LEU A 261 -6.04 -6.33 4.84
C LEU A 261 -5.56 -7.08 3.58
N PHE A 262 -5.12 -8.34 3.73
CA PHE A 262 -4.48 -9.15 2.69
C PHE A 262 -5.39 -10.28 2.19
#